data_AF-A0A2G8PDT0-F1
#
_entry.id   AF-A0A2G8PDT0-F1
#
_cell.length_a   1.000
_cell.length_b   1.000
_cell.length_c   1.000
_cell.angle_alpha   90.00
_cell.angle_beta   90.00
_cell.angle_gamma   90.00
#
_symmetry.space_group_name_H-M   'P 1'
#
loop_
_entity.id
_entity.type
_entity.pdbx_description
1 polymer ?
#
loop_
_entity_poly.entity_id
_entity_poly.type
_entity_poly.pdbx_seq_one_letter_code
_entity_poly.pdbx_strand_id
1 'polypeptide(L)'
;MKVQHLFTPALVGAALSSLSLSGAAFAQANLRELPPDLAEQLTTEQILQACAANQADTLPSPFPDVVPTDWAYKAVLTLYYCGAYRGAIPPETFRRYLEQQRGSQT
;
A
#
# COMPACT_ATOMS: atom_id res chain seq x y z
N MET A 1 49.22 10.09 -58.36
CA MET A 1 47.86 9.92 -57.82
C MET A 1 47.76 8.61 -57.05
N LYS A 2 47.69 8.64 -55.71
CA LYS A 2 46.84 7.71 -54.95
C LYS A 2 46.77 8.14 -53.49
N VAL A 3 45.56 8.00 -52.97
CA VAL A 3 44.96 8.79 -51.90
C VAL A 3 45.13 8.05 -50.57
N GLN A 4 45.46 8.81 -49.53
CA GLN A 4 45.40 8.41 -48.13
C GLN A 4 43.94 8.18 -47.73
N HIS A 5 43.62 7.10 -47.02
CA HIS A 5 42.52 7.13 -46.04
C HIS A 5 42.84 6.20 -44.87
N LEU A 6 43.06 6.83 -43.72
CA LEU A 6 43.07 6.27 -42.39
C LEU A 6 41.65 5.77 -42.06
N PHE A 7 41.52 4.50 -41.65
CA PHE A 7 40.27 3.94 -41.13
C PHE A 7 40.40 3.81 -39.60
N THR A 8 39.87 4.79 -38.88
CA THR A 8 39.62 4.75 -37.43
C THR A 8 38.32 3.99 -37.15
N PRO A 9 38.30 2.96 -36.29
CA PRO A 9 37.05 2.41 -35.79
C PRO A 9 36.55 3.30 -34.65
N ALA A 10 35.36 3.86 -34.84
CA ALA A 10 34.61 4.55 -33.79
C ALA A 10 34.17 3.52 -32.75
N LEU A 11 34.73 3.59 -31.54
CA LEU A 11 34.20 2.91 -30.36
C LEU A 11 32.89 3.59 -29.96
N VAL A 12 31.78 2.91 -30.25
CA VAL A 12 30.44 3.29 -29.77
C VAL A 12 30.41 3.04 -28.26
N GLY A 13 30.61 4.10 -27.48
CA GLY A 13 30.41 4.09 -26.05
C GLY A 13 28.92 4.01 -25.72
N ALA A 14 28.47 2.85 -25.24
CA ALA A 14 27.15 2.70 -24.64
C ALA A 14 27.12 3.43 -23.29
N ALA A 15 26.56 4.65 -23.27
CA ALA A 15 26.25 5.34 -22.03
C ALA A 15 25.04 4.67 -21.37
N LEU A 16 25.30 3.84 -20.36
CA LEU A 16 24.30 3.31 -19.43
C LEU A 16 23.88 4.44 -18.50
N SER A 17 22.99 5.31 -18.97
CA SER A 17 22.35 6.31 -18.11
C SER A 17 21.45 5.59 -17.10
N SER A 18 21.90 5.59 -15.87
CA SER A 18 21.24 5.12 -14.66
C SER A 18 19.79 5.59 -14.59
N LEU A 19 18.85 4.63 -14.64
CA LEU A 19 17.46 4.88 -14.27
C LEU A 19 17.42 5.14 -12.76
N SER A 20 17.33 6.41 -12.38
CA SER A 20 16.99 6.83 -11.03
C SER A 20 15.57 6.36 -10.73
N LEU A 21 15.46 5.19 -10.10
CA LEU A 21 14.19 4.64 -9.62
C LEU A 21 13.76 5.43 -8.38
N SER A 22 13.24 6.64 -8.58
CA SER A 22 12.53 7.40 -7.56
C SER A 22 11.15 6.78 -7.35
N GLY A 23 11.14 5.57 -6.79
CA GLY A 23 9.95 4.76 -6.59
C GLY A 23 9.65 4.52 -5.11
N ALA A 24 9.68 5.55 -4.27
CA ALA A 24 9.02 5.47 -2.96
C ALA A 24 7.54 5.85 -3.14
N ALA A 25 6.79 4.98 -3.80
CA ALA A 25 5.33 5.02 -3.68
C ALA A 25 5.01 4.53 -2.26
N PHE A 26 4.98 5.46 -1.30
CA PHE A 26 4.34 5.20 -0.02
C PHE A 26 2.88 4.91 -0.34
N ALA A 27 2.49 3.63 -0.29
CA ALA A 27 1.10 3.25 -0.32
C ALA A 27 0.42 4.00 0.84
N GLN A 28 -0.29 5.09 0.51
CA GLN A 28 -1.09 5.83 1.47
C GLN A 28 -2.06 4.83 2.07
N ALA A 29 -1.86 4.49 3.34
CA ALA A 29 -2.76 3.64 4.09
C ALA A 29 -4.03 4.45 4.37
N ASN A 30 -4.88 4.59 3.35
CA ASN A 30 -6.25 4.97 3.57
C ASN A 30 -6.89 3.79 4.29
N LEU A 31 -7.04 3.89 5.61
CA LEU A 31 -8.24 3.34 6.23
C LEU A 31 -9.37 4.04 5.48
N ARG A 32 -9.92 3.35 4.50
CA ARG A 32 -11.00 3.87 3.65
C ARG A 32 -12.08 4.37 4.59
N GLU A 33 -12.61 5.56 4.33
CA GLU A 33 -13.77 6.07 5.07
C GLU A 33 -14.81 4.95 5.12
N LEU A 34 -15.12 4.44 6.31
CA LEU A 34 -16.03 3.32 6.46
C LEU A 34 -17.41 3.76 5.96
N PRO A 35 -18.17 2.88 5.29
CA PRO A 35 -19.57 3.11 5.04
C PRO A 35 -20.27 3.51 6.34
N PRO A 36 -21.24 4.46 6.31
CA PRO A 36 -21.86 4.99 7.51
C PRO A 36 -22.48 3.90 8.41
N ASP A 37 -23.05 2.86 7.80
CA ASP A 37 -23.59 1.68 8.47
C ASP A 37 -22.54 0.88 9.26
N LEU A 38 -21.32 0.77 8.74
CA LEU A 38 -20.19 0.14 9.41
C LEU A 38 -19.52 1.07 10.41
N ALA A 39 -19.50 2.37 10.15
CA ALA A 39 -18.96 3.39 11.06
C ALA A 39 -19.80 3.54 12.35
N GLU A 40 -21.10 3.26 12.29
CA GLU A 40 -21.96 3.20 13.49
C GLU A 40 -21.65 1.98 14.38
N GLN A 41 -21.07 0.92 13.80
CA GLN A 41 -20.86 -0.37 14.46
C GLN A 41 -19.41 -0.59 14.91
N LEU A 42 -18.43 0.00 14.21
CA LEU A 42 -17.01 -0.20 14.46
C LEU A 42 -16.29 1.11 14.77
N THR A 43 -15.50 1.10 15.84
CA THR A 43 -14.55 2.17 16.13
C THR A 43 -13.25 1.98 15.36
N THR A 44 -12.51 3.08 15.14
CA THR A 44 -11.17 3.01 14.55
C THR A 44 -10.24 2.13 15.38
N GLU A 45 -10.32 2.20 16.71
CA GLU A 45 -9.55 1.39 17.64
C GLU A 45 -9.79 -0.12 17.47
N GLN A 46 -11.05 -0.53 17.32
CA GLN A 46 -11.40 -1.94 17.09
C GLN A 46 -10.76 -2.46 15.79
N ILE A 47 -10.82 -1.66 14.73
CA ILE A 47 -10.21 -2.01 13.44
C ILE A 47 -8.69 -2.10 13.58
N LEU A 48 -8.05 -1.10 14.18
CA LEU A 48 -6.60 -1.09 14.36
C LEU A 48 -6.11 -2.28 15.18
N GLN A 49 -6.83 -2.63 16.25
CA GLN A 49 -6.50 -3.78 17.09
C GLN A 49 -6.67 -5.10 16.34
N ALA A 50 -7.75 -5.27 15.58
CA ALA A 50 -7.95 -6.44 14.73
C ALA A 50 -6.85 -6.56 13.66
N CYS A 51 -6.45 -5.44 13.05
CA CYS A 51 -5.37 -5.40 12.07
C CYS A 51 -4.00 -5.74 12.68
N ALA A 52 -3.72 -5.27 13.89
CA ALA A 52 -2.48 -5.59 14.61
C ALA A 52 -2.44 -7.05 15.06
N ALA A 53 -3.58 -7.65 15.39
CA ALA A 53 -3.71 -9.05 15.78
C ALA A 53 -3.84 -10.02 14.59
N ASN A 54 -3.83 -9.53 13.35
CA ASN A 54 -4.12 -10.32 12.14
C ASN A 54 -5.47 -11.06 12.20
N GLN A 55 -6.48 -10.37 12.72
CA GLN A 55 -7.85 -10.83 12.99
C GLN A 55 -8.90 -9.96 12.28
N ALA A 56 -8.56 -9.34 11.15
CA ALA A 56 -9.52 -8.55 10.37
C ALA A 56 -10.72 -9.39 9.87
N ASP A 57 -10.54 -10.70 9.76
CA ASP A 57 -11.58 -11.68 9.43
C ASP A 57 -12.65 -11.87 10.52
N THR A 58 -12.45 -11.32 11.72
CA THR A 58 -13.49 -11.33 12.77
C THR A 58 -14.38 -10.09 12.75
N LEU A 59 -14.06 -9.11 11.90
CA LEU A 59 -14.88 -7.91 11.71
C LEU A 59 -16.05 -8.20 10.77
N PRO A 60 -17.16 -7.44 10.83
CA PRO A 60 -18.29 -7.61 9.92
C PRO A 60 -17.85 -7.54 8.45
N SER A 61 -18.35 -8.44 7.60
CA SER A 61 -18.05 -8.40 6.16
C SER A 61 -18.95 -7.40 5.44
N PRO A 62 -18.40 -6.42 4.71
CA PRO A 62 -19.17 -5.60 3.78
C PRO A 62 -19.47 -6.33 2.45
N PHE A 63 -18.91 -7.53 2.26
CA PHE A 63 -18.98 -8.29 1.01
C PHE A 63 -19.95 -9.47 1.18
N PRO A 64 -21.17 -9.39 0.63
CA PRO A 64 -22.17 -10.45 0.77
C PRO A 64 -21.86 -11.69 -0.08
N ASP A 65 -21.01 -11.55 -1.09
CA ASP A 65 -20.59 -12.57 -2.05
C ASP A 65 -19.34 -13.34 -1.61
N VAL A 66 -18.64 -12.88 -0.57
CA VAL A 66 -17.45 -13.52 -0.01
C VAL A 66 -17.80 -14.09 1.37
N VAL A 67 -18.05 -15.39 1.45
CA VAL A 67 -18.47 -16.04 2.69
C VAL A 67 -17.28 -16.49 3.55
N PRO A 68 -17.43 -16.67 4.88
CA PRO A 68 -16.32 -17.03 5.77
C PRO A 68 -15.56 -18.32 5.40
N THR A 69 -16.20 -19.23 4.67
CA THR A 69 -15.59 -20.48 4.21
C THR A 69 -14.75 -20.33 2.94
N ASP A 70 -14.82 -19.19 2.26
CA ASP A 70 -14.05 -18.95 1.04
C ASP A 70 -12.57 -18.75 1.35
N TRP A 71 -11.72 -19.31 0.49
CA TRP A 71 -10.26 -19.21 0.63
C TRP A 71 -9.76 -17.75 0.64
N ALA A 72 -10.51 -16.83 0.03
CA ALA A 72 -10.16 -15.42 -0.09
C ALA A 72 -10.68 -14.56 1.06
N TYR A 73 -11.58 -15.08 1.92
CA TYR A 73 -12.31 -14.29 2.92
C TYR A 73 -11.39 -13.44 3.80
N LYS A 74 -10.40 -14.08 4.42
CA LYS A 74 -9.43 -13.41 5.28
C LYS A 74 -8.61 -12.37 4.52
N ALA A 75 -8.19 -12.68 3.30
CA ALA A 75 -7.37 -11.77 2.50
C ALA A 75 -8.16 -10.51 2.12
N VAL A 76 -9.42 -10.67 1.70
CA VAL A 76 -10.31 -9.57 1.32
C VAL A 76 -10.61 -8.67 2.52
N LEU A 77 -10.99 -9.22 3.66
CA LEU A 77 -11.25 -8.41 4.86
C LEU A 77 -9.99 -7.71 5.38
N THR A 78 -8.85 -8.39 5.35
CA THR A 78 -7.57 -7.79 5.72
C THR A 78 -7.21 -6.63 4.79
N LEU A 79 -7.44 -6.76 3.48
CA LEU A 79 -7.18 -5.68 2.53
C LEU A 79 -8.12 -4.50 2.76
N TYR A 80 -9.42 -4.77 2.96
CA TYR A 80 -10.45 -3.76 3.15
C TYR A 80 -10.22 -2.93 4.40
N TYR A 81 -10.01 -3.58 5.55
CA TYR A 81 -9.88 -2.90 6.84
C TYR A 81 -8.48 -2.37 7.09
N CYS A 82 -7.46 -3.15 6.74
CA CYS A 82 -6.11 -2.89 7.23
C CYS A 82 -5.21 -2.22 6.20
N GLY A 83 -5.60 -2.14 4.92
CA GLY A 83 -4.81 -1.46 3.88
C GLY A 83 -3.38 -2.02 3.79
N ALA A 84 -2.37 -1.20 4.10
CA ALA A 84 -0.98 -1.62 4.23
C ALA A 84 -0.54 -1.94 5.68
N TYR A 85 -1.34 -1.57 6.68
CA TYR A 85 -1.02 -1.80 8.08
C TYR A 85 -1.28 -3.25 8.48
N ARG A 86 -0.29 -3.91 9.08
CA ARG A 86 -0.36 -5.32 9.52
C ARG A 86 0.25 -5.50 10.90
N GLY A 87 0.16 -4.49 11.77
CA GLY A 87 0.78 -4.54 13.10
C GLY A 87 2.30 -4.32 13.11
N ALA A 88 2.90 -3.85 12.02
CA ALA A 88 4.35 -3.59 11.94
C ALA A 88 4.83 -2.50 12.93
N ILE A 89 3.92 -1.65 13.40
CA ILE A 89 4.14 -0.65 14.45
C ILE A 89 2.98 -0.70 15.45
N PRO A 90 3.16 -0.22 16.69
CA PRO A 90 2.08 -0.16 17.67
C PRO A 90 0.85 0.60 17.14
N PRO A 91 -0.38 0.13 17.42
CA PRO A 91 -1.63 0.73 16.94
C PRO A 91 -1.74 2.23 17.21
N GLU A 92 -1.28 2.68 18.37
CA GLU A 92 -1.33 4.08 18.81
C GLU A 92 -0.42 4.97 17.97
N THR A 93 0.70 4.42 17.50
CA THR A 93 1.62 5.14 16.61
C THR A 93 1.03 5.28 15.22
N PHE A 94 0.38 4.22 14.72
CA PHE A 94 -0.30 4.28 13.43
C PHE A 94 -1.53 5.19 13.46
N ARG A 95 -2.31 5.20 14.55
CA ARG A 95 -3.45 6.12 14.72
C ARG A 95 -3.02 7.58 14.61
N ARG A 96 -1.96 7.97 15.31
CA ARG A 96 -1.41 9.34 15.24
C ARG A 96 -1.00 9.71 13.81
N TYR A 97 -0.40 8.77 13.07
CA TYR A 97 -0.08 8.99 11.66
C TYR A 97 -1.35 9.25 10.83
N LEU A 98 -2.41 8.46 11.01
CA LEU A 98 -3.68 8.66 10.30
C LEU A 98 -4.33 10.01 10.63
N GLU A 99 -4.31 10.42 11.89
CA GLU A 99 -4.82 11.72 12.33
C GLU A 99 -4.07 12.88 11.66
N GLN A 100 -2.73 12.79 11.59
CA GLN A 100 -1.89 13.76 10.89
C GLN A 100 -2.17 13.82 9.39
N GLN A 101 -2.35 12.66 8.74
CA GLN A 101 -2.70 12.59 7.32
C GLN A 101 -4.07 13.22 7.02
N ARG A 102 -5.05 13.04 7.92
CA ARG A 102 -6.38 13.65 7.77
C ARG A 102 -6.34 15.17 7.95
N GLY A 103 -5.62 15.64 8.97
CA GLY A 103 -5.44 17.08 9.23
C GLY A 103 -4.58 17.81 8.19
N SER A 104 -3.79 17.08 7.39
CA SER A 104 -3.00 17.66 6.29
C SER A 104 -3.77 17.75 4.96
N GLN A 105 -4.96 17.14 4.87
CA GLN A 105 -5.80 17.14 3.68
C GLN A 105 -6.88 18.24 3.66
N THR A 106 -6.98 19.02 4.74
CA THR A 106 -7.85 20.21 4.86
C THR A 106 -7.05 21.48 4.68
#